data_AF-A0A1A8X9P8-F1
#
_entry.id   AF-A0A1A8X9P8-F1
#
_cell.length_a   1.000
_cell.length_b   1.000
_cell.length_c   1.000
_cell.angle_alpha   90.00
_cell.angle_beta   90.00
_cell.angle_gamma   90.00
#
_symmetry.space_group_name_H-M   'P 1'
#
loop_
_entity.id
_entity.type
_entity.pdbx_description
1 polymer ?
#
loop_
_entity_poly.entity_id
_entity_poly.type
_entity_poly.pdbx_seq_one_letter_code
_entity_poly.pdbx_strand_id
1 'polypeptide(L)'
;MSSEYDNIPTLTSVGSYIRLDTEFFSQDNHEKCSEYNKDSSEHSKMYELCLRLTGNLMNYDKLDFFEELNLYKCHYLNLWTYYQLSKFHEEEHPNVRTLVVKHWSESGKYDLCTNTEFFSYNTSSADYIKAKRLYDYALNYYKLKKNYYDKDTACNSKEDEYIRKSNKLYEDIKAKCADNRYKYNSYCNAYNVVKKIHPNDRLLELKCKKVDH
;
A
#
# COMPACT_ATOMS: atom_id res chain seq x y z
N MET A 1 -5.03 -2.37 11.69
CA MET A 1 -4.84 -3.82 11.95
C MET A 1 -4.34 -4.50 10.69
N SER A 2 -3.05 -4.87 10.63
CA SER A 2 -2.56 -5.90 9.70
C SER A 2 -2.55 -7.23 10.43
N SER A 3 -3.13 -8.27 9.83
CA SER A 3 -3.02 -9.63 10.36
C SER A 3 -1.59 -10.14 10.19
N GLU A 4 -1.13 -11.10 11.00
CA GLU A 4 0.19 -11.76 10.82
C GLU A 4 0.38 -12.26 9.38
N TYR A 5 -0.72 -12.64 8.73
CA TYR A 5 -0.82 -12.99 7.32
C TYR A 5 -0.26 -11.95 6.34
N ASP A 6 -0.42 -10.65 6.64
CA ASP A 6 0.01 -9.55 5.75
C ASP A 6 1.45 -9.07 6.07
N ASN A 7 2.09 -9.60 7.11
CA ASN A 7 3.37 -9.10 7.66
C ASN A 7 4.50 -10.14 7.57
N ILE A 8 4.55 -10.93 6.50
CA ILE A 8 5.66 -11.88 6.28
C ILE A 8 6.90 -11.09 5.83
N PRO A 9 8.03 -11.09 6.58
CA PRO A 9 9.17 -10.20 6.30
C PRO A 9 9.82 -10.38 4.92
N THR A 10 9.65 -11.54 4.29
CA THR A 10 10.21 -11.86 2.96
C THR A 10 9.44 -11.18 1.82
N LEU A 11 8.22 -10.70 2.07
CA LEU A 11 7.36 -10.07 1.08
C LEU A 11 7.88 -8.69 0.66
N THR A 12 7.87 -8.44 -0.65
CA THR A 12 8.27 -7.15 -1.25
C THR A 12 7.45 -5.98 -0.69
N SER A 13 6.16 -6.17 -0.44
CA SER A 13 5.26 -5.14 0.10
C SER A 13 5.69 -4.62 1.46
N VAL A 14 6.22 -5.49 2.33
CA VAL A 14 6.76 -5.08 3.64
C VAL A 14 7.96 -4.14 3.43
N GLY A 15 8.90 -4.53 2.55
CA GLY A 15 10.05 -3.69 2.22
C GLY A 15 9.67 -2.33 1.63
N SER A 16 8.69 -2.29 0.72
CA SER A 16 8.22 -1.03 0.13
C SER A 16 7.59 -0.09 1.14
N TYR A 17 6.84 -0.60 2.13
CA TYR A 17 6.22 0.26 3.14
C TYR A 17 7.25 0.76 4.15
N ILE A 18 8.26 -0.05 4.47
CA ILE A 18 9.41 0.38 5.27
C ILE A 18 10.14 1.53 4.56
N ARG A 19 10.39 1.42 3.25
CA ARG A 19 11.01 2.51 2.47
C ARG A 19 10.20 3.79 2.55
N LEU A 20 8.88 3.73 2.38
CA LEU A 20 8.01 4.91 2.53
C LEU A 20 8.05 5.50 3.95
N ASP A 21 8.34 4.70 4.98
CA ASP A 21 8.46 5.18 6.36
C ASP A 21 9.85 5.80 6.66
N THR A 22 10.90 5.45 5.91
CA THR A 22 12.29 5.76 6.30
C THR A 22 13.14 6.47 5.25
N GLU A 23 12.98 6.19 3.95
CA GLU A 23 13.96 6.56 2.91
C GLU A 23 14.11 8.08 2.74
N PHE A 24 12.99 8.79 2.74
CA PHE A 24 12.94 10.25 2.60
C PHE A 24 12.55 10.95 3.89
N PHE A 25 12.66 10.26 5.03
CA PHE A 25 12.38 10.84 6.33
C PHE A 25 13.26 12.09 6.54
N SER A 26 12.67 13.16 7.05
CA SER A 26 13.36 14.41 7.44
C SER A 26 14.12 15.20 6.37
N GLN A 27 14.10 14.82 5.08
CA GLN A 27 14.79 15.59 4.03
C GLN A 27 14.17 16.98 3.86
N ASP A 28 14.74 17.99 4.56
CA ASP A 28 14.42 19.43 4.53
C ASP A 28 12.98 19.83 4.88
N ASN A 29 12.26 18.99 5.64
CA ASN A 29 10.84 19.21 5.97
C ASN A 29 10.54 19.55 7.43
N HIS A 30 11.56 19.68 8.29
CA HIS A 30 11.36 19.97 9.71
C HIS A 30 10.63 21.29 9.96
N GLU A 31 10.96 22.34 9.18
CA GLU A 31 10.29 23.64 9.28
C GLU A 31 8.80 23.53 8.91
N LYS A 32 8.48 22.88 7.79
CA LYS A 32 7.10 22.67 7.33
C LYS A 32 6.24 21.90 8.33
N CYS A 33 6.85 20.95 9.03
CA CYS A 33 6.16 20.09 9.98
C CYS A 33 6.14 20.64 11.40
N SER A 34 6.90 21.69 11.71
CA SER A 34 7.08 22.23 13.07
C SER A 34 5.77 22.59 13.77
N GLU A 35 4.74 22.99 13.02
CA GLU A 35 3.40 23.29 13.55
C GLU A 35 2.70 22.09 14.21
N TYR A 36 3.12 20.86 13.89
CA TYR A 36 2.59 19.63 14.50
C TYR A 36 3.40 19.15 15.70
N ASN A 37 4.49 19.84 16.06
CA ASN A 37 5.30 19.49 17.22
C ASN A 37 4.69 20.12 18.48
N LYS A 38 4.01 19.30 19.29
CA LYS A 38 3.25 19.78 20.46
C LYS A 38 4.09 19.95 21.73
N ASP A 39 5.27 19.32 21.83
CA ASP A 39 6.19 19.45 22.97
C ASP A 39 7.66 19.33 22.54
N SER A 40 8.56 19.98 23.29
CA SER A 40 9.99 20.08 22.95
C SER A 40 10.81 18.81 23.24
N SER A 41 10.25 17.82 23.96
CA SER A 41 10.97 16.62 24.38
C SER A 41 10.68 15.36 23.56
N GLU A 42 9.51 15.26 22.91
CA GLU A 42 9.15 14.11 22.05
C GLU A 42 8.38 14.57 20.81
N HIS A 43 8.77 14.04 19.65
CA HIS A 43 8.08 14.31 18.40
C HIS A 43 6.69 13.67 18.39
N SER A 44 5.66 14.46 18.10
CA SER A 44 4.30 13.94 18.02
C SER A 44 4.13 12.96 16.84
N LYS A 45 3.21 11.99 16.94
CA LYS A 45 2.85 11.11 15.82
C LYS A 45 2.45 11.88 14.56
N MET A 46 1.81 13.03 14.74
CA MET A 46 1.39 13.93 13.66
C MET A 46 2.60 14.57 12.98
N TYR A 47 3.60 14.99 13.77
CA TYR A 47 4.87 15.50 13.29
C TYR A 47 5.63 14.43 12.47
N GLU A 48 5.73 13.20 12.99
CA GLU A 48 6.38 12.11 12.26
C GLU A 48 5.68 11.79 10.93
N LEU A 49 4.34 11.76 10.93
CA LEU A 49 3.57 11.55 9.71
C LEU A 49 3.83 12.68 8.70
N CYS A 50 3.86 13.94 9.17
CA CYS A 50 4.19 15.07 8.31
C CYS A 50 5.55 14.88 7.64
N LEU A 51 6.58 14.52 8.40
CA LEU A 51 7.94 14.33 7.86
C LEU A 51 7.99 13.20 6.80
N ARG A 52 7.36 12.06 7.08
CA ARG A 52 7.30 10.94 6.13
C ARG A 52 6.54 11.32 4.86
N LEU A 53 5.36 11.94 5.01
CA LEU A 53 4.51 12.30 3.87
C LEU A 53 5.18 13.35 2.98
N THR A 54 5.66 14.44 3.57
CA THR A 54 6.34 15.51 2.83
C THR A 54 7.62 15.02 2.16
N GLY A 55 8.40 14.17 2.85
CA GLY A 55 9.58 13.52 2.28
C GLY A 55 9.27 12.71 1.03
N ASN A 56 8.26 11.83 1.11
CA ASN A 56 7.80 11.01 -0.02
C ASN A 56 7.25 11.86 -1.18
N LEU A 57 6.48 12.91 -0.89
CA LEU A 57 5.91 13.78 -1.91
C LEU A 57 7.00 14.59 -2.66
N MET A 58 7.94 15.19 -1.94
CA MET A 58 9.02 15.96 -2.58
C MET A 58 9.95 15.07 -3.41
N ASN A 59 10.12 13.82 -3.00
CA ASN A 59 10.93 12.83 -3.71
C ASN A 59 10.09 11.84 -4.52
N TYR A 60 8.86 12.22 -4.91
CA TYR A 60 7.93 11.34 -5.62
C TYR A 60 8.54 10.67 -6.87
N ASP A 61 9.40 11.39 -7.60
CA ASP A 61 10.06 10.88 -8.80
C ASP A 61 11.12 9.81 -8.51
N LYS A 62 11.67 9.81 -7.29
CA LYS A 62 12.68 8.86 -6.80
C LYS A 62 12.08 7.68 -6.03
N LEU A 63 10.76 7.69 -5.76
CA LEU A 63 10.10 6.55 -5.12
C LEU A 63 10.27 5.31 -6.00
N ASP A 64 10.96 4.31 -5.46
CA ASP A 64 11.23 3.05 -6.15
C ASP A 64 10.39 1.90 -5.58
N PHE A 65 9.42 1.49 -6.39
CA PHE A 65 8.69 0.24 -6.30
C PHE A 65 9.23 -0.73 -7.36
N PHE A 66 9.15 -2.03 -7.10
CA PHE A 66 9.71 -3.06 -7.97
C PHE A 66 9.39 -2.84 -9.47
N GLU A 67 10.42 -2.47 -10.25
CA GLU A 67 10.45 -2.28 -11.71
C GLU A 67 9.13 -1.79 -12.33
N GLU A 68 8.30 -2.69 -12.87
CA GLU A 68 7.09 -2.37 -13.64
C GLU A 68 6.00 -1.70 -12.80
N LEU A 69 6.14 -1.73 -11.47
CA LEU A 69 5.21 -1.12 -10.52
C LEU A 69 5.51 0.35 -10.26
N ASN A 70 6.64 0.88 -10.73
CA ASN A 70 6.97 2.30 -10.61
C ASN A 70 5.95 3.22 -11.31
N LEU A 71 5.28 2.73 -12.36
CA LEU A 71 4.18 3.45 -13.01
C LEU A 71 2.94 3.59 -12.11
N TYR A 72 2.84 2.77 -11.07
CA TYR A 72 1.70 2.69 -10.15
C TYR A 72 2.02 3.24 -8.75
N LYS A 73 3.17 3.90 -8.57
CA LYS A 73 3.63 4.45 -7.29
C LYS A 73 2.61 5.36 -6.60
N CYS A 74 1.76 6.07 -7.36
CA CYS A 74 0.71 6.90 -6.77
C CYS A 74 -0.33 6.08 -5.99
N HIS A 75 -0.73 4.91 -6.52
CA HIS A 75 -1.66 4.01 -5.87
C HIS A 75 -1.08 3.51 -4.55
N TYR A 76 0.19 3.09 -4.57
CA TYR A 76 0.89 2.63 -3.38
C TYR A 76 1.09 3.75 -2.34
N LEU A 77 1.40 4.97 -2.78
CA LEU A 77 1.51 6.12 -1.88
C LEU A 77 0.16 6.43 -1.20
N ASN A 78 -0.94 6.50 -1.96
CA ASN A 78 -2.30 6.69 -1.42
C ASN A 78 -2.69 5.60 -0.41
N LEU A 79 -2.37 4.34 -0.75
CA LEU A 79 -2.62 3.18 0.08
C LEU A 79 -1.82 3.24 1.39
N TRP A 80 -0.53 3.59 1.31
CA TRP A 80 0.32 3.82 2.48
C TRP A 80 -0.17 4.99 3.33
N THR A 81 -0.62 6.10 2.74
CA THR A 81 -1.16 7.24 3.49
C THR A 81 -2.39 6.83 4.31
N TYR A 82 -3.29 6.01 3.74
CA TYR A 82 -4.41 5.47 4.51
C TYR A 82 -3.95 4.49 5.60
N TYR A 83 -2.94 3.68 5.31
CA TYR A 83 -2.33 2.82 6.34
C TYR A 83 -1.82 3.65 7.53
N GLN A 84 -1.16 4.79 7.29
CA GLN A 84 -0.72 5.68 8.36
C GLN A 84 -1.90 6.30 9.12
N LEU A 85 -2.96 6.76 8.42
CA LEU A 85 -4.20 7.24 9.05
C LEU A 85 -4.77 6.21 10.02
N SER A 86 -4.77 4.92 9.64
CA SER A 86 -5.31 3.83 10.48
C SER A 86 -4.55 3.59 11.79
N LYS A 87 -3.41 4.26 12.01
CA LYS A 87 -2.62 4.21 13.27
C LYS A 87 -3.03 5.30 14.28
N PHE A 88 -3.92 6.21 13.89
CA PHE A 88 -4.47 7.27 14.74
C PHE A 88 -5.84 6.89 15.26
N HIS A 89 -6.23 7.47 16.40
CA HIS A 89 -7.58 7.33 16.93
C HIS A 89 -8.60 8.05 16.01
N GLU A 90 -9.84 7.59 15.98
CA GLU A 90 -10.86 8.09 15.05
C GLU A 90 -11.12 9.60 15.21
N GLU A 91 -11.05 10.11 16.44
CA GLU A 91 -11.16 11.53 16.76
C GLU A 91 -10.02 12.38 16.19
N GLU A 92 -8.87 11.79 15.89
CA GLU A 92 -7.72 12.45 15.28
C GLU A 92 -7.79 12.45 13.75
N HIS A 93 -8.60 11.59 13.14
CA HIS A 93 -8.67 11.43 11.68
C HIS A 93 -8.96 12.73 10.93
N PRO A 94 -9.86 13.63 11.38
CA PRO A 94 -10.06 14.92 10.72
C PRO A 94 -8.77 15.74 10.63
N ASN A 95 -7.97 15.78 11.69
CA ASN A 95 -6.70 16.51 11.70
C ASN A 95 -5.68 15.87 10.76
N VAL A 96 -5.57 14.53 10.79
CA VAL A 96 -4.69 13.76 9.89
C VAL A 96 -5.06 14.01 8.44
N ARG A 97 -6.36 13.99 8.10
CA ARG A 97 -6.84 14.29 6.73
C ARG A 97 -6.47 15.71 6.30
N THR A 98 -6.63 16.70 7.19
CA THR A 98 -6.25 18.09 6.91
C THR A 98 -4.75 18.21 6.60
N LEU A 99 -3.87 17.59 7.40
CA LEU A 99 -2.43 17.53 7.14
C LEU A 99 -2.15 16.90 5.78
N VAL A 100 -2.79 15.77 5.49
CA VAL A 100 -2.61 15.06 4.21
C VAL A 100 -2.97 15.96 3.04
N VAL A 101 -4.15 16.60 3.05
CA VAL A 101 -4.59 17.50 1.97
C VAL A 101 -3.64 18.68 1.80
N LYS A 102 -3.29 19.34 2.91
CA LYS A 102 -2.42 20.52 2.92
C LYS A 102 -1.10 20.20 2.20
N HIS A 103 -0.36 19.21 2.69
CA HIS A 103 0.97 18.92 2.16
C HIS A 103 0.95 18.28 0.77
N TRP A 104 -0.11 17.54 0.43
CA TRP A 104 -0.26 17.04 -0.95
C TRP A 104 -0.44 18.19 -1.94
N SER A 105 -1.26 19.18 -1.60
CA SER A 105 -1.47 20.38 -2.42
C SER A 105 -0.17 21.20 -2.55
N GLU A 106 0.51 21.44 -1.43
CA GLU A 106 1.77 22.21 -1.38
C GLU A 106 2.95 21.52 -2.09
N SER A 107 2.88 20.21 -2.31
CA SER A 107 3.98 19.44 -2.92
C SER A 107 4.24 19.77 -4.39
N GLY A 108 3.27 20.38 -5.08
CA GLY A 108 3.30 20.53 -6.55
C GLY A 108 3.22 19.20 -7.31
N LYS A 109 2.94 18.07 -6.63
CA LYS A 109 2.80 16.74 -7.25
C LYS A 109 1.36 16.33 -7.49
N TYR A 110 0.38 17.19 -7.19
CA TYR A 110 -1.04 16.84 -7.27
C TYR A 110 -1.45 16.31 -8.65
N ASP A 111 -1.01 16.96 -9.74
CA ASP A 111 -1.34 16.54 -11.12
C ASP A 111 -0.69 15.20 -11.52
N LEU A 112 0.47 14.89 -10.95
CA LEU A 112 1.18 13.63 -11.18
C LEU A 112 0.62 12.49 -10.32
N CYS A 113 0.23 12.82 -9.10
CA CYS A 113 -0.33 11.90 -8.14
C CYS A 113 -1.33 12.63 -7.25
N THR A 114 -2.63 12.38 -7.47
CA THR A 114 -3.68 12.95 -6.62
C THR A 114 -3.86 12.11 -5.35
N ASN A 115 -4.46 12.70 -4.31
CA ASN A 115 -4.85 11.99 -3.08
C ASN A 115 -6.29 11.42 -3.13
N THR A 116 -6.89 11.30 -4.32
CA THR A 116 -8.29 10.89 -4.48
C THR A 116 -8.53 9.47 -3.95
N GLU A 117 -7.60 8.55 -4.22
CA GLU A 117 -7.74 7.16 -3.76
C GLU A 117 -7.67 7.04 -2.24
N PHE A 118 -6.80 7.83 -1.58
CA PHE A 118 -6.75 7.92 -0.13
C PHE A 118 -8.14 8.20 0.45
N PHE A 119 -8.90 9.13 -0.14
CA PHE A 119 -10.27 9.41 0.29
C PHE A 119 -11.24 8.28 0.00
N SER A 120 -11.09 7.58 -1.14
CA SER A 120 -11.94 6.43 -1.45
C SER A 120 -11.86 5.32 -0.38
N TYR A 121 -10.71 5.15 0.27
CA TYR A 121 -10.49 4.17 1.32
C TYR A 121 -11.21 4.52 2.64
N ASN A 122 -11.56 5.79 2.87
CA ASN A 122 -12.27 6.24 4.07
C ASN A 122 -13.73 5.78 4.13
N THR A 123 -14.27 5.26 3.02
CA THR A 123 -15.67 4.79 2.95
C THR A 123 -15.89 3.48 3.70
N SER A 124 -14.88 2.60 3.75
CA SER A 124 -14.99 1.28 4.36
C SER A 124 -13.60 0.71 4.63
N SER A 125 -13.27 0.53 5.91
CA SER A 125 -12.02 -0.10 6.33
C SER A 125 -11.89 -1.54 5.82
N ALA A 126 -13.01 -2.27 5.75
CA ALA A 126 -13.06 -3.62 5.20
C ALA A 126 -12.75 -3.67 3.70
N ASP A 127 -13.22 -2.68 2.94
CA ASP A 127 -12.94 -2.59 1.51
C ASP A 127 -11.51 -2.11 1.25
N TYR A 128 -10.99 -1.19 2.07
CA TYR A 128 -9.59 -0.84 2.09
C TYR A 128 -8.69 -2.07 2.31
N ILE A 129 -8.98 -2.93 3.30
CA ILE A 129 -8.17 -4.13 3.57
C ILE A 129 -8.09 -5.04 2.34
N LYS A 130 -9.21 -5.21 1.62
CA LYS A 130 -9.24 -5.99 0.37
C LYS A 130 -8.40 -5.33 -0.72
N ALA A 131 -8.55 -4.01 -0.91
CA ALA A 131 -7.77 -3.25 -1.88
C ALA A 131 -6.26 -3.35 -1.58
N LYS A 132 -5.88 -3.18 -0.31
CA LYS A 132 -4.50 -3.29 0.16
C LYS A 132 -3.91 -4.65 -0.17
N ARG A 133 -4.63 -5.73 0.17
CA ARG A 133 -4.18 -7.10 -0.10
C ARG A 133 -3.99 -7.39 -1.58
N LEU A 134 -4.83 -6.84 -2.46
CA LEU A 134 -4.64 -6.96 -3.90
C LEU A 134 -3.36 -6.27 -4.38
N TYR A 135 -3.12 -5.03 -3.95
CA TYR A 135 -1.93 -4.28 -4.30
C TYR A 135 -0.65 -4.91 -3.74
N ASP A 136 -0.69 -5.37 -2.49
CA ASP A 136 0.42 -6.10 -1.88
C ASP A 136 0.70 -7.39 -2.65
N TYR A 137 -0.33 -8.14 -3.04
CA TYR A 137 -0.14 -9.39 -3.79
C TYR A 137 0.47 -9.14 -5.17
N ALA A 138 0.03 -8.08 -5.87
CA ALA A 138 0.66 -7.65 -7.11
C ALA A 138 2.14 -7.32 -6.92
N LEU A 139 2.48 -6.59 -5.85
CA LEU A 139 3.87 -6.23 -5.52
C LEU A 139 4.74 -7.43 -5.15
N ASN A 140 4.14 -8.44 -4.50
CA ASN A 140 4.84 -9.64 -4.07
C ASN A 140 5.02 -10.67 -5.20
N TYR A 141 4.15 -10.65 -6.22
CA TYR A 141 4.07 -11.67 -7.27
C TYR A 141 5.42 -11.98 -7.91
N TYR A 142 6.18 -10.98 -8.32
CA TYR A 142 7.42 -11.20 -9.08
C TYR A 142 8.47 -11.96 -8.27
N LYS A 143 8.66 -11.59 -7.00
CA LYS A 143 9.61 -12.27 -6.11
C LYS A 143 9.13 -13.68 -5.76
N LEU A 144 7.84 -13.83 -5.45
CA LEU A 144 7.25 -15.14 -5.15
C LEU A 144 7.32 -16.08 -6.37
N LYS A 145 7.01 -15.58 -7.57
CA LYS A 145 7.12 -16.34 -8.83
C LYS A 145 8.56 -16.79 -9.07
N LYS A 146 9.53 -15.88 -8.96
CA LYS A 146 10.95 -16.20 -9.13
C LYS A 146 11.42 -17.29 -8.16
N ASN A 147 10.93 -17.27 -6.92
CA ASN A 147 11.32 -18.24 -5.91
C ASN A 147 10.63 -19.60 -6.10
N TYR A 148 9.32 -19.63 -6.33
CA TYR A 148 8.53 -20.86 -6.25
C TYR A 148 8.14 -21.45 -7.61
N TYR A 149 7.93 -20.60 -8.61
CA TYR A 149 7.55 -21.07 -9.94
C TYR A 149 8.79 -21.40 -10.78
N ASP A 150 9.74 -20.46 -10.84
CA ASP A 150 10.89 -20.53 -11.74
C ASP A 150 12.02 -21.42 -11.21
N LYS A 151 12.21 -21.46 -9.88
CA LYS A 151 13.32 -22.17 -9.21
C LYS A 151 12.92 -23.50 -8.53
N ASP A 152 11.64 -23.89 -8.61
CA ASP A 152 11.07 -25.08 -7.94
C ASP A 152 11.44 -25.21 -6.45
N THR A 153 11.68 -24.08 -5.77
CA THR A 153 11.98 -24.06 -4.34
C THR A 153 10.70 -24.38 -3.55
N ALA A 154 10.83 -25.10 -2.44
CA ALA A 154 9.70 -25.33 -1.55
C ALA A 154 9.29 -24.02 -0.85
N CYS A 155 7.98 -23.80 -0.76
CA CYS A 155 7.44 -22.71 0.05
C CYS A 155 7.54 -23.07 1.53
N ASN A 156 7.77 -22.09 2.40
CA ASN A 156 7.39 -22.30 3.79
C ASN A 156 5.87 -22.22 3.94
N SER A 157 5.37 -22.79 5.04
CA SER A 157 3.94 -22.82 5.38
C SER A 157 3.24 -21.46 5.36
N LYS A 158 3.93 -20.39 5.78
CA LYS A 158 3.34 -19.03 5.82
C LYS A 158 3.15 -18.45 4.43
N GLU A 159 4.10 -18.65 3.53
CA GLU A 159 4.02 -18.15 2.15
C GLU A 159 3.05 -18.97 1.30
N ASP A 160 2.94 -20.29 1.53
CA ASP A 160 1.88 -21.10 0.90
C ASP A 160 0.49 -20.60 1.32
N GLU A 161 0.30 -20.37 2.63
CA GLU A 161 -0.95 -19.81 3.14
C GLU A 161 -1.24 -18.42 2.55
N TYR A 162 -0.21 -17.57 2.45
CA TYR A 162 -0.27 -16.26 1.80
C TYR A 162 -0.76 -16.35 0.36
N ILE A 163 -0.14 -17.19 -0.46
CA ILE A 163 -0.48 -17.35 -1.87
C ILE A 163 -1.91 -17.90 -2.02
N ARG A 164 -2.27 -18.94 -1.25
CA ARG A 164 -3.60 -19.56 -1.32
C ARG A 164 -4.72 -18.59 -0.98
N LYS A 165 -4.58 -17.84 0.12
CA LYS A 165 -5.60 -16.84 0.53
C LYS A 165 -5.62 -15.64 -0.42
N SER A 166 -4.48 -15.22 -0.97
CA SER A 166 -4.41 -14.13 -1.96
C SER A 166 -5.10 -14.51 -3.27
N ASN A 167 -4.89 -15.73 -3.76
CA ASN A 167 -5.60 -16.26 -4.94
C ASN A 167 -7.11 -16.32 -4.71
N LYS A 168 -7.56 -16.87 -3.56
CA LYS A 168 -8.98 -16.91 -3.21
C LYS A 168 -9.59 -15.50 -3.16
N LEU A 169 -8.91 -14.55 -2.52
CA LEU A 169 -9.35 -13.16 -2.45
C LEU A 169 -9.46 -12.54 -3.85
N TYR A 170 -8.49 -12.80 -4.73
CA TYR A 170 -8.51 -12.32 -6.10
C TYR A 170 -9.72 -12.85 -6.88
N GLU A 171 -10.00 -14.15 -6.79
CA GLU A 171 -11.18 -14.78 -7.42
C GLU A 171 -12.49 -14.20 -6.88
N ASP A 172 -12.61 -14.09 -5.56
CA ASP A 172 -13.79 -13.51 -4.90
C ASP A 172 -14.04 -12.06 -5.35
N ILE A 173 -12.99 -11.25 -5.44
CA ILE A 173 -13.08 -9.87 -5.92
C ILE A 173 -13.40 -9.82 -7.40
N LYS A 174 -12.76 -10.64 -8.24
CA LYS A 174 -13.04 -10.73 -9.68
C LYS A 174 -14.52 -11.04 -9.92
N ALA A 175 -15.09 -12.01 -9.21
CA ALA A 175 -16.51 -12.36 -9.32
C ALA A 175 -17.42 -11.21 -8.86
N LYS A 176 -17.11 -10.55 -7.74
CA LYS A 176 -17.91 -9.42 -7.23
C LYS A 176 -17.85 -8.20 -8.14
N CYS A 177 -16.69 -7.83 -8.65
CA CYS A 177 -16.52 -6.65 -9.48
C CYS A 177 -17.08 -6.80 -10.91
N ALA A 178 -17.54 -8.00 -11.29
CA ALA A 178 -18.35 -8.19 -12.49
C ALA A 178 -19.76 -7.58 -12.35
N ASP A 179 -20.24 -7.41 -11.11
CA ASP A 179 -21.50 -6.74 -10.82
C ASP A 179 -21.28 -5.23 -10.64
N ASN A 180 -21.95 -4.44 -11.49
CA ASN A 180 -21.86 -2.98 -11.50
C ASN A 180 -22.22 -2.31 -10.17
N ARG A 181 -22.97 -2.98 -9.29
CA ARG A 181 -23.31 -2.46 -7.95
C ARG A 181 -22.06 -2.22 -7.09
N TYR A 182 -20.98 -2.96 -7.32
CA TYR A 182 -19.73 -2.85 -6.55
C TYR A 182 -18.65 -2.02 -7.25
N LYS A 183 -18.95 -1.45 -8.41
CA LYS A 183 -17.97 -0.73 -9.26
C LYS A 183 -17.20 0.36 -8.51
N TYR A 184 -17.86 1.04 -7.56
CA TYR A 184 -17.28 2.15 -6.82
C TYR A 184 -16.59 1.72 -5.52
N ASN A 185 -16.62 0.44 -5.15
CA ASN A 185 -15.89 -0.05 -3.99
C ASN A 185 -14.38 0.03 -4.28
N SER A 186 -13.62 0.47 -3.30
CA SER A 186 -12.17 0.67 -3.43
C SER A 186 -11.42 -0.59 -3.87
N TYR A 187 -11.88 -1.78 -3.46
CA TYR A 187 -11.31 -3.05 -3.93
C TYR A 187 -11.56 -3.35 -5.42
N CYS A 188 -12.65 -2.85 -6.01
CA CYS A 188 -12.88 -2.98 -7.45
C CYS A 188 -12.01 -2.03 -8.26
N ASN A 189 -11.75 -0.81 -7.76
CA ASN A 189 -10.75 0.08 -8.34
C ASN A 189 -9.36 -0.56 -8.30
N ALA A 190 -8.95 -1.08 -7.13
CA ALA A 190 -7.69 -1.80 -6.98
C ALA A 190 -7.59 -3.00 -7.93
N TYR A 191 -8.65 -3.80 -8.06
CA TYR A 191 -8.71 -4.92 -9.01
C TYR A 191 -8.46 -4.46 -10.45
N ASN A 192 -9.12 -3.38 -10.89
CA ASN A 192 -8.95 -2.85 -12.25
C ASN A 192 -7.52 -2.37 -12.52
N VAL A 193 -6.84 -1.79 -11.52
CA VAL A 193 -5.43 -1.41 -11.63
C VAL A 193 -4.54 -2.65 -11.65
N VAL A 194 -4.75 -3.58 -10.74
CA VAL A 194 -3.99 -4.84 -10.66
C VAL A 194 -4.11 -5.67 -11.92
N LYS A 195 -5.25 -5.68 -12.63
CA LYS A 195 -5.37 -6.33 -13.95
C LYS A 195 -4.49 -5.69 -15.03
N LYS A 196 -4.22 -4.39 -14.95
CA LYS A 196 -3.32 -3.70 -15.88
C LYS A 196 -1.87 -4.07 -15.58
N ILE A 197 -1.52 -4.16 -14.30
CA ILE A 197 -0.20 -4.59 -13.85
C ILE A 197 0.04 -6.08 -14.20
N HIS A 198 -0.95 -6.92 -13.91
CA HIS A 198 -0.90 -8.37 -14.10
C HIS A 198 -2.06 -8.83 -15.00
N PRO A 199 -1.93 -8.70 -16.32
CA PRO A 199 -2.97 -9.09 -17.26
C PRO A 199 -3.21 -10.60 -17.28
N ASN A 200 -4.34 -11.00 -17.86
CA ASN A 200 -4.74 -12.40 -18.06
C ASN A 200 -4.87 -13.22 -16.77
N ASP A 201 -5.14 -12.54 -15.64
CA ASP A 201 -5.25 -13.16 -14.33
C ASP A 201 -4.01 -13.98 -13.92
N ARG A 202 -2.81 -13.63 -14.43
CA ARG A 202 -1.54 -14.36 -14.17
C ARG A 202 -1.17 -14.50 -12.69
N LEU A 203 -1.77 -13.68 -11.82
CA LEU A 203 -1.62 -13.81 -10.37
C LEU A 203 -2.13 -15.18 -9.87
N LEU A 204 -3.19 -15.73 -10.49
CA LEU A 204 -3.79 -17.01 -10.10
C LEU A 204 -2.93 -18.23 -10.48
N GLU A 205 -1.94 -18.06 -11.36
CA GLU A 205 -1.00 -19.11 -11.76
C GLU A 205 0.01 -19.43 -10.65
N LEU A 206 0.25 -18.48 -9.73
CA LEU A 206 1.20 -18.64 -8.65
C LEU A 206 0.65 -19.63 -7.61
N LYS A 207 1.34 -20.76 -7.47
CA LYS A 207 1.06 -21.82 -6.50
C LYS A 207 2.36 -22.45 -6.04
N CYS A 208 2.44 -22.83 -4.76
CA CYS A 208 3.54 -23.60 -4.24
C CYS A 208 3.47 -25.03 -4.78
N LYS A 209 4.56 -25.50 -5.40
CA LYS A 209 4.65 -26.89 -5.90
C LYS A 209 5.01 -27.88 -4.78
N LYS A 210 5.77 -27.42 -3.79
CA LYS A 210 6.23 -28.15 -2.60
C LYS A 210 6.13 -27.21 -1.39
N VAL A 211 5.84 -27.77 -0.22
CA VAL A 211 5.73 -27.01 1.03
C VAL A 211 6.60 -27.69 2.09
N ASP A 212 7.53 -26.94 2.68
CA ASP A 212 8.33 -27.36 3.82
C ASP A 212 7.58 -27.02 5.12
N HIS A 213 7.41 -28.04 5.96
CA HIS A 213 6.69 -27.98 7.24
C HIS A 213 7.64 -27.83 8.42
#